data_AF-A0A965C816-F1
#
_entry.id   AF-A0A965C816-F1
#
_cell.length_a   1.000
_cell.length_b   1.000
_cell.length_c   1.000
_cell.angle_alpha   90.00
_cell.angle_beta   90.00
_cell.angle_gamma   90.00
#
_symmetry.space_group_name_H-M   'P 1'
#
loop_
_entity.id
_entity.type
_entity.pdbx_description
1 polymer ?
#
loop_
_entity_poly.entity_id
_entity_poly.type
_entity_poly.pdbx_seq_one_letter_code
_entity_poly.pdbx_strand_id
1 'polypeptide(L)'
;MNATIKVNYQQERFQRWLDNVLRTSKREASVVAQKQFKGVVAKCFLLTPPMSDTSFAKGFRAAKAAIKRDTGKAFLPISDALSLEKLVKRKIQIPSGGVSAALAWYKRQQRPSKKPYVDKKRPILKSQLEQVRAKLLEHVGVTAAGWSTAADSLGVKYPAWIARLKSKNSGSYKFATTDTKLKIEAKNTSNHSDSSYIQKVLNRAFGRQADAMRRQIIAALAKGKVDSSAIQWGQRS
;
A
#
# COMPACT_ATOMS: atom_id res chain seq x y z
N MET A 1 -2.29 11.50 18.67
CA MET A 1 -3.09 12.20 17.64
C MET A 1 -4.23 11.29 17.18
N ASN A 2 -5.46 11.62 17.55
CA ASN A 2 -6.66 10.93 17.08
C ASN A 2 -7.09 11.58 15.75
N ALA A 3 -6.91 10.86 14.63
CA ALA A 3 -7.38 11.33 13.33
C ALA A 3 -8.88 11.04 13.20
N THR A 4 -9.71 12.09 13.31
CA THR A 4 -11.12 12.04 12.96
C THR A 4 -11.23 11.88 11.44
N ILE A 5 -11.63 10.69 10.98
CA ILE A 5 -11.79 10.41 9.56
C ILE A 5 -13.04 11.14 9.06
N LYS A 6 -12.86 12.25 8.33
CA LYS A 6 -13.95 12.87 7.56
C LYS A 6 -14.48 11.82 6.59
N VAL A 7 -15.77 11.49 6.70
CA VAL A 7 -16.41 10.54 5.77
C VAL A 7 -16.24 11.08 4.37
N ASN A 8 -15.53 10.33 3.52
CA ASN A 8 -15.15 10.76 2.18
C ASN A 8 -16.27 10.40 1.20
N TYR A 9 -16.49 11.18 0.13
CA TYR A 9 -17.43 10.88 -0.96
C TYR A 9 -17.39 9.41 -1.43
N GLN A 10 -16.18 8.80 -1.50
CA GLN A 10 -16.05 7.39 -1.90
C GLN A 10 -16.63 6.41 -0.85
N GLN A 11 -16.61 6.75 0.43
CA GLN A 11 -17.22 5.99 1.51
C GLN A 11 -18.75 6.11 1.45
N GLU A 12 -19.30 7.30 1.19
CA GLU A 12 -20.74 7.49 0.99
C GLU A 12 -21.24 6.70 -0.22
N ARG A 13 -20.50 6.75 -1.33
CA ARG A 13 -20.79 5.97 -2.52
C ARG A 13 -20.75 4.47 -2.23
N PHE A 14 -19.74 4.01 -1.49
CA PHE A 14 -19.67 2.62 -1.03
C PHE A 14 -20.87 2.26 -0.16
N GLN A 15 -21.23 3.08 0.82
CA GLN A 15 -22.36 2.84 1.71
C GLN A 15 -23.67 2.72 0.94
N ARG A 16 -23.95 3.65 0.01
CA ARG A 16 -25.14 3.60 -0.85
C ARG A 16 -25.25 2.29 -1.62
N TRP A 17 -24.14 1.86 -2.24
CA TRP A 17 -24.15 0.60 -2.98
C TRP A 17 -24.20 -0.62 -2.08
N LEU A 18 -23.63 -0.56 -0.88
CA LEU A 18 -23.79 -1.59 0.14
C LEU A 18 -25.26 -1.72 0.55
N ASP A 19 -25.95 -0.61 0.80
CA ASP A 19 -27.38 -0.60 1.15
C ASP A 19 -28.24 -1.21 0.02
N ASN A 20 -27.95 -0.86 -1.23
CA ASN A 20 -28.62 -1.49 -2.39
C ASN A 20 -28.34 -3.00 -2.45
N VAL A 21 -27.10 -3.45 -2.20
CA VAL A 21 -26.79 -4.89 -2.16
C VAL A 21 -27.51 -5.57 -1.00
N LEU A 22 -27.62 -4.93 0.16
CA LEU A 22 -28.31 -5.47 1.33
C LEU A 22 -29.81 -5.64 1.06
N ARG A 23 -30.47 -4.63 0.49
CA ARG A 23 -31.90 -4.69 0.13
C ARG A 23 -32.23 -5.79 -0.88
N THR A 24 -31.30 -6.05 -1.78
CA THR A 24 -31.51 -7.00 -2.89
C THR A 24 -30.99 -8.40 -2.58
N SER A 25 -30.25 -8.57 -1.47
CA SER A 25 -29.67 -9.82 -1.05
C SER A 25 -30.60 -10.56 -0.09
N LYS A 26 -30.79 -11.86 -0.32
CA LYS A 26 -31.46 -12.77 0.63
C LYS A 26 -30.55 -13.26 1.77
N ARG A 27 -29.29 -12.85 1.78
CA ARG A 27 -28.28 -13.25 2.79
C ARG A 27 -28.30 -12.29 3.97
N GLU A 28 -27.89 -12.80 5.13
CA GLU A 28 -27.68 -12.01 6.33
C GLU A 28 -26.78 -10.77 6.08
N ALA A 29 -27.18 -9.63 6.65
CA ALA A 29 -26.52 -8.35 6.42
C ALA A 29 -25.04 -8.37 6.84
N SER A 30 -24.71 -9.05 7.93
CA SER A 30 -23.35 -9.22 8.45
C SER A 30 -22.44 -9.90 7.40
N VAL A 31 -22.92 -10.99 6.79
CA VAL A 31 -22.20 -11.77 5.78
C VAL A 31 -21.98 -10.96 4.51
N VAL A 32 -22.99 -10.21 4.07
CA VAL A 32 -22.87 -9.31 2.92
C VAL A 32 -21.85 -8.23 3.20
N ALA A 33 -21.95 -7.54 4.34
CA ALA A 33 -21.04 -6.47 4.73
C ALA A 33 -19.59 -6.97 4.81
N GLN A 34 -19.34 -8.09 5.51
CA GLN A 34 -18.02 -8.71 5.58
C GLN A 34 -17.45 -9.04 4.19
N LYS A 35 -18.27 -9.58 3.29
CA LYS A 35 -17.85 -9.87 1.90
C LYS A 35 -17.47 -8.59 1.14
N GLN A 36 -18.20 -7.50 1.29
CA GLN A 36 -17.87 -6.25 0.62
C GLN A 36 -16.61 -5.61 1.22
N PHE A 37 -16.46 -5.61 2.54
CA PHE A 37 -15.26 -5.12 3.22
C PHE A 37 -14.02 -5.96 2.91
N LYS A 38 -14.17 -7.29 2.77
CA LYS A 38 -13.13 -8.17 2.23
C LYS A 38 -12.63 -7.67 0.88
N GLY A 39 -13.55 -7.24 0.01
CA GLY A 39 -13.23 -6.64 -1.29
C GLY A 39 -12.47 -5.31 -1.17
N VAL A 40 -12.81 -4.46 -0.19
CA VAL A 40 -12.06 -3.22 0.10
C VAL A 40 -10.65 -3.52 0.56
N VAL A 41 -10.47 -4.42 1.53
CA VAL A 41 -9.15 -4.80 2.06
C VAL A 41 -8.28 -5.39 0.97
N ALA A 42 -8.81 -6.30 0.14
CA ALA A 42 -8.09 -6.86 -1.00
C ALA A 42 -7.62 -5.77 -1.97
N LYS A 43 -8.45 -4.75 -2.23
CA LYS A 43 -8.06 -3.60 -3.07
C LYS A 43 -7.03 -2.70 -2.41
N CYS A 44 -7.06 -2.55 -1.09
CA CYS A 44 -6.02 -1.81 -0.36
C CYS A 44 -4.65 -2.44 -0.58
N PHE A 45 -4.54 -3.77 -0.52
CA PHE A 45 -3.30 -4.47 -0.88
C PHE A 45 -2.86 -4.17 -2.32
N LEU A 46 -3.76 -4.31 -3.29
CA LEU A 46 -3.45 -4.08 -4.71
C LEU A 46 -3.03 -2.64 -5.05
N LEU A 47 -3.49 -1.68 -4.25
CA LEU A 47 -3.22 -0.26 -4.45
C LEU A 47 -2.01 0.23 -3.64
N THR A 48 -1.60 -0.52 -2.61
CA THR A 48 -0.47 -0.14 -1.75
C THR A 48 0.84 -0.58 -2.41
N PRO A 49 1.91 0.24 -2.41
CA PRO A 49 3.20 -0.16 -2.94
C PRO A 49 3.74 -1.32 -2.10
N PRO A 50 4.43 -2.27 -2.74
CA PRO A 50 4.94 -2.22 -4.10
C PRO A 50 3.98 -2.78 -5.17
N MET A 51 2.72 -3.06 -4.82
CA MET A 51 1.80 -3.83 -5.66
C MET A 51 0.93 -2.96 -6.57
N SER A 52 0.98 -1.62 -6.43
CA SER A 52 0.13 -0.67 -7.18
C SER A 52 -0.07 -1.09 -8.63
N ASP A 53 -1.26 -1.61 -8.93
CA ASP A 53 -1.71 -2.04 -10.27
C ASP A 53 -0.88 -3.18 -10.92
N THR A 54 -0.22 -4.01 -10.12
CA THR A 54 0.46 -5.24 -10.55
C THR A 54 0.03 -6.44 -9.72
N SER A 55 0.36 -7.66 -10.17
CA SER A 55 0.15 -8.84 -9.34
C SER A 55 1.10 -8.85 -8.14
N PHE A 56 0.66 -9.48 -7.06
CA PHE A 56 1.43 -9.68 -5.83
C PHE A 56 2.90 -10.11 -6.02
N ALA A 57 3.15 -11.06 -6.92
CA ALA A 57 4.49 -11.55 -7.22
C ALA A 57 5.34 -10.55 -8.03
N LYS A 58 4.68 -9.74 -8.89
CA LYS A 58 5.34 -8.70 -9.69
C LYS A 58 5.72 -7.49 -8.84
N GLY A 59 4.93 -7.14 -7.83
CA GLY A 59 5.19 -5.98 -6.97
C GLY A 59 6.56 -6.00 -6.30
N PHE A 60 6.91 -7.08 -5.59
CA PHE A 60 8.21 -7.16 -4.91
C PHE A 60 9.40 -7.10 -5.90
N ARG A 61 9.29 -7.80 -7.04
CA ARG A 61 10.31 -7.77 -8.10
C ARG A 61 10.46 -6.36 -8.68
N ALA A 62 9.35 -5.67 -8.92
CA ALA A 62 9.33 -4.29 -9.42
C ALA A 62 9.99 -3.33 -8.42
N ALA A 63 9.69 -3.46 -7.12
CA ALA A 63 10.34 -2.64 -6.08
C ALA A 63 11.85 -2.90 -5.99
N LYS A 64 12.28 -4.18 -6.02
CA LYS A 64 13.70 -4.53 -6.06
C LYS A 64 14.40 -3.92 -7.28
N ALA A 65 13.76 -3.98 -8.45
CA ALA A 65 14.29 -3.38 -9.68
C ALA A 65 14.35 -1.85 -9.61
N ALA A 66 13.32 -1.21 -9.03
CA ALA A 66 13.30 0.24 -8.81
C ALA A 66 14.42 0.68 -7.86
N ILE A 67 14.57 0.02 -6.71
CA ILE A 67 15.67 0.30 -5.76
C ILE A 67 17.02 0.12 -6.44
N LYS A 68 17.23 -0.96 -7.22
CA LYS A 68 18.48 -1.19 -7.95
C LYS A 68 18.77 -0.06 -8.94
N ARG A 69 17.76 0.36 -9.71
CA ARG A 69 17.86 1.45 -10.70
C ARG A 69 18.17 2.78 -10.03
N ASP A 70 17.43 3.15 -8.99
CA ASP A 70 17.57 4.43 -8.30
C ASP A 70 18.90 4.52 -7.56
N THR A 71 19.29 3.46 -6.85
CA THR A 71 20.63 3.40 -6.23
C THR A 71 21.75 3.42 -7.27
N GLY A 72 21.56 2.86 -8.47
CA GLY A 72 22.53 2.94 -9.57
C GLY A 72 22.64 4.32 -10.23
N LYS A 73 21.60 5.16 -10.11
CA LYS A 73 21.66 6.59 -10.45
C LYS A 73 22.34 7.40 -9.35
N ALA A 74 22.12 7.03 -8.10
CA ALA A 74 22.65 7.75 -6.93
C ALA A 74 24.13 7.49 -6.66
N PHE A 75 24.58 6.25 -6.87
CA PHE A 75 25.89 5.78 -6.42
C PHE A 75 26.77 5.30 -7.57
N LEU A 76 28.08 5.51 -7.41
CA LEU A 76 29.13 4.93 -8.23
C LEU A 76 29.76 3.76 -7.45
N PRO A 77 29.48 2.50 -7.82
CA PRO A 77 30.02 1.35 -7.11
C PRO A 77 31.52 1.20 -7.35
N ILE A 78 32.28 1.11 -6.27
CA ILE A 78 33.72 0.90 -6.25
C ILE A 78 33.99 -0.54 -5.81
N SER A 79 34.90 -1.23 -6.51
CA SER A 79 35.30 -2.58 -6.12
C SER A 79 35.87 -2.60 -4.70
N ASP A 80 35.43 -3.56 -3.88
CA ASP A 80 35.94 -3.71 -2.51
C ASP A 80 37.44 -4.07 -2.49
N ALA A 81 37.97 -4.64 -3.58
CA ALA A 81 39.38 -5.02 -3.74
C ALA A 81 40.30 -3.87 -4.19
N LEU A 82 39.78 -2.65 -4.39
CA LEU A 82 40.63 -1.51 -4.72
C LEU A 82 41.41 -1.08 -3.47
N SER A 83 42.74 -1.12 -3.55
CA SER A 83 43.60 -0.58 -2.49
C SER A 83 43.31 0.90 -2.25
N LEU A 84 43.40 1.33 -0.98
CA LEU A 84 43.21 2.72 -0.58
C LEU A 84 44.10 3.67 -1.40
N GLU A 85 45.33 3.26 -1.73
CA GLU A 85 46.24 4.01 -2.59
C GLU A 85 45.66 4.30 -3.98
N LYS A 86 45.00 3.32 -4.62
CA LYS A 86 44.37 3.52 -5.93
C LYS A 86 43.18 4.47 -5.85
N LEU A 87 42.49 4.53 -4.71
CA LEU A 87 41.39 5.46 -4.46
C LEU A 87 41.90 6.89 -4.24
N VAL A 88 42.97 7.04 -3.46
CA VAL A 88 43.66 8.32 -3.20
C VAL A 88 44.23 8.89 -4.50
N LYS A 89 44.94 8.07 -5.31
CA LYS A 89 45.45 8.47 -6.64
C LYS A 89 44.34 8.97 -7.57
N ARG A 90 43.14 8.38 -7.47
CA ARG A 90 41.96 8.79 -8.26
C ARG A 90 41.19 9.97 -7.64
N LYS A 91 41.65 10.53 -6.52
CA LYS A 91 40.98 11.59 -5.75
C LYS A 91 39.53 11.22 -5.38
N ILE A 92 39.25 9.93 -5.18
CA ILE A 92 37.93 9.45 -4.80
C ILE A 92 37.81 9.42 -3.29
N GLN A 93 37.02 10.33 -2.72
CA GLN A 93 36.67 10.30 -1.31
C GLN A 93 35.48 9.39 -1.06
N ILE A 94 35.71 8.26 -0.40
CA ILE A 94 34.62 7.43 0.14
C ILE A 94 34.11 8.12 1.40
N PRO A 95 32.80 8.34 1.53
CA PRO A 95 32.26 8.98 2.72
C PRO A 95 32.58 8.21 4.00
N SER A 96 33.08 8.92 5.01
CA SER A 96 33.11 8.42 6.39
C SER A 96 31.68 8.20 6.89
N GLY A 97 31.46 7.11 7.65
CA GLY A 97 30.14 6.76 8.21
C GLY A 97 29.39 5.62 7.50
N GLY A 98 29.99 4.99 6.49
CA GLY A 98 29.55 3.71 5.92
C GLY A 98 28.09 3.68 5.44
N VAL A 99 27.40 2.55 5.69
CA VAL A 99 26.04 2.29 5.18
C VAL A 99 25.00 3.29 5.72
N SER A 100 25.13 3.69 6.98
CA SER A 100 24.18 4.64 7.60
C SER A 100 24.26 6.02 6.95
N ALA A 101 25.48 6.54 6.76
CA ALA A 101 25.71 7.82 6.08
C ALA A 101 25.31 7.78 4.60
N ALA A 102 25.50 6.64 3.93
CA ALA A 102 25.05 6.43 2.56
C ALA A 102 23.51 6.48 2.46
N LEU A 103 22.81 5.77 3.34
CA LEU A 103 21.35 5.74 3.38
C LEU A 103 20.74 7.11 3.71
N ALA A 104 21.30 7.82 4.69
CA ALA A 104 20.84 9.17 5.05
C ALA A 104 21.03 10.17 3.90
N TRP A 105 22.17 10.11 3.20
CA TRP A 105 22.39 10.92 2.01
C TRP A 105 21.40 10.58 0.89
N TYR A 106 21.19 9.30 0.60
CA TYR A 106 20.23 8.85 -0.41
C TYR A 106 18.82 9.38 -0.14
N LYS A 107 18.33 9.23 1.09
CA LYS A 107 17.02 9.75 1.50
C LYS A 107 16.90 11.28 1.37
N ARG A 108 18.00 12.03 1.56
CA ARG A 108 18.02 13.49 1.35
C ARG A 108 17.90 13.89 -0.12
N GLN A 109 18.45 13.08 -1.04
CA GLN A 109 18.37 13.34 -2.49
C GLN A 109 16.98 13.03 -3.06
N GLN A 110 16.23 12.10 -2.45
CA GLN A 110 14.87 11.77 -2.88
C GLN A 110 13.80 12.82 -2.52
N ARG A 111 14.17 13.94 -1.88
CA ARG A 111 13.18 14.97 -1.50
C ARG A 111 12.70 15.72 -2.75
N PRO A 112 11.38 15.92 -2.92
CA PRO A 112 10.80 16.50 -4.14
C PRO A 112 11.28 17.93 -4.46
N SER A 113 11.83 18.65 -3.48
CA SER A 113 12.40 19.99 -3.67
C SER A 113 13.81 19.99 -4.29
N LYS A 114 14.46 18.84 -4.42
CA LYS A 114 15.79 18.72 -5.03
C LYS A 114 15.68 17.94 -6.34
N LYS A 115 16.34 18.42 -7.40
CA LYS A 115 16.53 17.61 -8.62
C LYS A 115 17.15 16.28 -8.18
N PRO A 116 16.51 15.13 -8.46
CA PRO A 116 16.69 13.90 -7.68
C PRO A 116 18.13 13.37 -7.68
N TYR A 117 18.96 13.78 -8.63
CA TYR A 117 20.40 13.56 -8.61
C TYR A 117 21.07 14.78 -9.28
N VAL A 118 21.82 15.55 -8.51
CA VAL A 118 22.85 16.45 -9.09
C VAL A 118 23.84 15.53 -9.82
N ASP A 119 24.32 15.89 -11.01
CA ASP A 119 25.01 15.02 -11.99
C ASP A 119 26.17 14.14 -11.48
N LYS A 120 26.60 14.30 -10.23
CA LYS A 120 27.69 13.56 -9.60
C LYS A 120 27.16 12.42 -8.74
N LYS A 121 27.31 11.19 -9.24
CA LYS A 121 27.13 9.96 -8.46
C LYS A 121 28.06 9.94 -7.26
N ARG A 122 27.56 9.49 -6.11
CA ARG A 122 28.40 9.36 -4.90
C ARG A 122 29.18 8.03 -4.94
N PRO A 123 30.52 8.05 -4.83
CA PRO A 123 31.30 6.83 -4.72
C PRO A 123 30.92 6.05 -3.45
N ILE A 124 30.79 4.72 -3.58
CA ILE A 124 30.49 3.82 -2.46
C ILE A 124 31.09 2.43 -2.75
N LEU A 125 31.51 1.72 -1.71
CA LEU A 125 31.92 0.32 -1.84
C LEU A 125 30.75 -0.56 -2.30
N LYS A 126 31.04 -1.58 -3.13
CA LYS A 126 30.03 -2.53 -3.62
C LYS A 126 29.32 -3.24 -2.47
N SER A 127 30.08 -3.74 -1.50
CA SER A 127 29.56 -4.35 -0.27
C SER A 127 28.58 -3.43 0.47
N GLN A 128 28.93 -2.16 0.64
CA GLN A 128 28.08 -1.16 1.30
C GLN A 128 26.83 -0.83 0.49
N LEU A 129 26.93 -0.78 -0.85
CA LEU A 129 25.78 -0.55 -1.73
C LEU A 129 24.73 -1.66 -1.62
N GLU A 130 25.17 -2.91 -1.56
CA GLU A 130 24.26 -4.05 -1.35
C GLU A 130 23.59 -3.99 0.03
N GLN A 131 24.31 -3.59 1.08
CA GLN A 131 23.71 -3.36 2.40
C GLN A 131 22.70 -2.20 2.39
N VAL A 132 22.96 -1.11 1.66
CA VAL A 132 22.00 -0.01 1.48
C VAL A 132 20.73 -0.53 0.79
N ARG A 133 20.88 -1.33 -0.28
CA ARG A 133 19.74 -1.94 -1.00
C ARG A 133 18.94 -2.86 -0.09
N ALA A 134 19.61 -3.69 0.72
CA ALA A 134 18.97 -4.56 1.70
C ALA A 134 18.14 -3.74 2.72
N LYS A 135 18.71 -2.68 3.30
CA LYS A 135 17.99 -1.80 4.22
C LYS A 135 16.80 -1.08 3.57
N LEU A 136 16.91 -0.70 2.30
CA LEU A 136 15.76 -0.12 1.58
C LEU A 136 14.65 -1.16 1.35
N LEU A 137 15.02 -2.42 1.07
CA LEU A 137 14.08 -3.51 0.88
C LEU A 137 13.33 -3.90 2.17
N GLU A 138 13.93 -3.73 3.34
CA GLU A 138 13.27 -4.01 4.64
C GLU A 138 12.00 -3.18 4.86
N HIS A 139 11.94 -1.99 4.25
CA HIS A 139 10.78 -1.11 4.35
C HIS A 139 9.75 -1.32 3.23
N VAL A 140 10.08 -2.09 2.20
CA VAL A 140 9.15 -2.35 1.08
C VAL A 140 7.97 -3.17 1.59
N GLY A 141 6.76 -2.65 1.36
CA GLY A 141 5.51 -3.31 1.75
C GLY A 141 5.14 -3.20 3.22
N VAL A 142 5.86 -2.41 4.01
CA VAL A 142 5.49 -2.05 5.40
C VAL A 142 4.07 -1.47 5.47
N THR A 143 3.72 -0.54 4.57
CA THR A 143 2.37 0.03 4.49
C THR A 143 1.32 -1.04 4.15
N ALA A 144 1.66 -2.00 3.29
CA ALA A 144 0.77 -3.09 2.94
C ALA A 144 0.57 -4.06 4.11
N ALA A 145 1.61 -4.30 4.91
CA ALA A 145 1.55 -5.14 6.10
C ALA A 145 0.56 -4.60 7.15
N GLY A 146 0.31 -3.29 7.18
CA GLY A 146 -0.71 -2.69 8.05
C GLY A 146 -2.15 -3.15 7.77
N TRP A 147 -2.42 -3.78 6.63
CA TRP A 147 -3.72 -4.39 6.29
C TRP A 147 -3.82 -5.88 6.67
N SER A 148 -2.72 -6.51 7.10
CA SER A 148 -2.64 -7.96 7.34
C SER A 148 -3.64 -8.46 8.38
N THR A 149 -3.80 -7.77 9.51
CA THR A 149 -4.78 -8.14 10.55
C THR A 149 -6.21 -8.19 10.00
N ALA A 150 -6.63 -7.17 9.25
CA ALA A 150 -7.96 -7.16 8.65
C ALA A 150 -8.09 -8.22 7.54
N ALA A 151 -7.03 -8.47 6.78
CA ALA A 151 -7.00 -9.53 5.78
C ALA A 151 -7.15 -10.92 6.40
N ASP A 152 -6.44 -11.21 7.49
CA ASP A 152 -6.56 -12.49 8.19
C ASP A 152 -7.99 -12.70 8.69
N SER A 153 -8.57 -11.70 9.36
CA SER A 153 -9.96 -11.77 9.85
C SER A 153 -11.00 -11.92 8.75
N LEU A 154 -10.75 -11.38 7.55
CA LEU A 154 -11.67 -11.45 6.40
C LEU A 154 -11.32 -12.58 5.41
N GLY A 155 -10.28 -13.37 5.69
CA GLY A 155 -9.78 -14.42 4.81
C GLY A 155 -9.30 -13.91 3.43
N VAL A 156 -8.66 -12.74 3.39
CA VAL A 156 -7.98 -12.21 2.19
C VAL A 156 -6.58 -12.79 2.14
N LYS A 157 -6.24 -13.48 1.04
CA LYS A 157 -4.88 -13.98 0.82
C LYS A 157 -3.95 -12.84 0.41
N TYR A 158 -2.75 -12.83 0.97
CA TYR A 158 -1.66 -11.92 0.60
C TYR A 158 -0.31 -12.66 0.65
N PRO A 159 0.75 -12.12 0.03
CA PRO A 159 2.04 -12.81 -0.06
C PRO A 159 2.72 -13.03 1.28
N ALA A 160 3.40 -14.18 1.39
CA ALA A 160 4.17 -14.56 2.57
C ALA A 160 5.23 -13.51 2.96
N TRP A 161 5.83 -12.81 1.99
CA TRP A 161 6.82 -11.78 2.29
C TRP A 161 6.21 -10.55 3.01
N ILE A 162 4.92 -10.24 2.78
CA ILE A 162 4.20 -9.21 3.54
C ILE A 162 3.84 -9.76 4.93
N ALA A 163 3.48 -11.03 5.03
CA ALA A 163 3.19 -11.67 6.31
C ALA A 163 4.37 -11.58 7.30
N ARG A 164 5.61 -11.71 6.80
CA ARG A 164 6.84 -11.53 7.61
C ARG A 164 6.98 -10.13 8.21
N LEU A 165 6.30 -9.12 7.65
CA LEU A 165 6.34 -7.74 8.15
C LEU A 165 5.22 -7.43 9.15
N LYS A 166 4.27 -8.37 9.36
CA LYS A 166 3.11 -8.19 10.26
C LYS A 166 3.52 -7.88 11.69
N SER A 167 4.52 -8.58 12.24
CA SER A 167 4.99 -8.37 13.62
C SER A 167 5.51 -6.96 13.88
N LYS A 168 5.95 -6.26 12.83
CA LYS A 168 6.50 -4.89 12.92
C LYS A 168 5.45 -3.81 12.64
N ASN A 169 4.31 -4.17 12.04
CA ASN A 169 3.30 -3.22 11.54
C ASN A 169 1.88 -3.80 11.65
N SER A 170 1.50 -4.23 12.85
CA SER A 170 0.20 -4.83 13.11
C SER A 170 -0.89 -3.75 13.14
N GLY A 171 -1.68 -3.68 12.08
CA GLY A 171 -2.95 -2.96 12.10
C GLY A 171 -3.95 -3.59 13.07
N SER A 172 -5.10 -2.94 13.27
CA SER A 172 -6.21 -3.49 14.04
C SER A 172 -7.43 -3.74 13.14
N TYR A 173 -8.22 -4.73 13.50
CA TYR A 173 -9.51 -5.00 12.89
C TYR A 173 -10.54 -5.22 13.99
N LYS A 174 -11.70 -4.57 13.87
CA LYS A 174 -12.86 -4.80 14.73
C LYS A 174 -14.10 -4.93 13.86
N PHE A 175 -14.84 -5.99 14.10
CA PHE A 175 -16.18 -6.19 13.55
C PHE A 175 -17.12 -6.26 14.74
N ALA A 176 -18.05 -5.31 14.83
CA ALA A 176 -19.09 -5.32 15.84
C ALA A 176 -20.45 -5.25 15.14
N THR A 177 -21.35 -6.14 15.56
CA THR A 177 -22.76 -6.08 15.20
C THR A 177 -23.48 -5.71 16.48
N THR A 178 -24.10 -4.54 16.52
CA THR A 178 -25.14 -4.23 17.50
C THR A 178 -26.49 -4.42 16.83
N ASP A 179 -27.56 -4.59 17.61
CA ASP A 179 -28.92 -4.84 17.12
C ASP A 179 -29.39 -3.80 16.08
N THR A 180 -28.80 -2.61 16.12
CA THR A 180 -29.14 -1.50 15.23
C THR A 180 -28.05 -1.10 14.23
N LYS A 181 -26.80 -1.55 14.40
CA LYS A 181 -25.66 -1.05 13.61
C LYS A 181 -24.59 -2.10 13.34
N LEU A 182 -24.16 -2.18 12.09
CA LEU A 182 -22.96 -2.89 11.67
C LEU A 182 -21.78 -1.91 11.69
N LYS A 183 -20.75 -2.18 12.50
CA LYS A 183 -19.54 -1.36 12.59
C LYS A 183 -18.31 -2.18 12.22
N ILE A 184 -17.63 -1.77 11.16
CA ILE A 184 -16.36 -2.36 10.74
C ILE A 184 -15.26 -1.30 10.84
N GLU A 185 -14.26 -1.55 11.66
CA GLU A 185 -13.08 -0.70 11.79
C GLU A 185 -11.83 -1.47 11.37
N ALA A 186 -11.06 -0.89 10.45
CA ALA A 186 -9.74 -1.37 10.09
C ALA A 186 -8.75 -0.21 10.21
N LYS A 187 -7.72 -0.37 11.05
CA LYS A 187 -6.69 0.65 11.27
C LYS A 187 -5.36 0.15 10.73
N ASN A 188 -4.75 0.93 9.86
CA ASN A 188 -3.37 0.75 9.46
C ASN A 188 -2.49 1.62 10.39
N THR A 189 -1.72 0.97 11.27
CA THR A 189 -0.88 1.61 12.29
C THR A 189 0.57 1.80 11.83
N SER A 190 0.88 1.66 10.54
CA SER A 190 2.26 1.80 10.07
C SER A 190 2.82 3.14 10.53
N ASN A 191 3.99 3.14 11.20
CA ASN A 191 4.71 4.33 11.68
C ASN A 191 5.21 5.25 10.54
N HIS A 192 4.69 5.08 9.32
CA HIS A 192 5.03 5.89 8.17
C HIS A 192 4.27 7.21 8.22
N SER A 193 4.99 8.32 7.98
CA SER A 193 4.49 9.69 7.89
C SER A 193 3.51 9.95 6.72
N ASP A 194 3.00 8.90 6.08
CA ASP A 194 2.23 8.93 4.82
C ASP A 194 0.73 8.69 5.05
N SER A 195 0.18 9.28 6.12
CA SER A 195 -1.27 9.20 6.42
C SER A 195 -2.13 9.67 5.24
N SER A 196 -1.68 10.69 4.51
CA SER A 196 -2.35 11.18 3.30
C SER A 196 -2.38 10.15 2.17
N TYR A 197 -1.31 9.37 2.01
CA TYR A 197 -1.24 8.31 1.00
C TYR A 197 -2.15 7.14 1.37
N ILE A 198 -2.14 6.72 2.65
CA ILE A 198 -3.04 5.67 3.16
C ILE A 198 -4.50 6.05 2.92
N GLN A 199 -4.86 7.31 3.19
CA GLN A 199 -6.22 7.80 2.93
C GLN A 199 -6.57 7.77 1.42
N LYS A 200 -5.64 8.17 0.54
CA LYS A 200 -5.83 8.07 -0.91
C LYS A 200 -6.05 6.63 -1.36
N VAL A 201 -5.26 5.68 -0.84
CA VAL A 201 -5.41 4.24 -1.12
C VAL A 201 -6.77 3.75 -0.65
N LEU A 202 -7.19 4.09 0.57
CA LEU A 202 -8.51 3.74 1.10
C LEU A 202 -9.64 4.27 0.21
N ASN A 203 -9.60 5.55 -0.14
CA ASN A 203 -10.62 6.17 -0.99
C ASN A 203 -10.72 5.46 -2.35
N ARG A 204 -9.57 5.14 -2.98
CA ARG A 204 -9.53 4.39 -4.24
C ARG A 204 -10.07 2.96 -4.07
N ALA A 205 -9.78 2.30 -2.96
CA ALA A 205 -10.27 0.96 -2.66
C ALA A 205 -11.79 0.94 -2.49
N PHE A 206 -12.35 1.90 -1.74
CA PHE A 206 -13.79 2.09 -1.59
C PHE A 206 -14.47 2.36 -2.93
N GLY A 207 -13.95 3.29 -3.72
CA GLY A 207 -14.50 3.61 -5.05
C GLY A 207 -14.51 2.38 -5.98
N ARG A 208 -13.39 1.67 -6.08
CA ARG A 208 -13.31 0.44 -6.89
C ARG A 208 -14.26 -0.66 -6.40
N GLN A 209 -14.52 -0.77 -5.09
CA GLN A 209 -15.48 -1.74 -4.55
C GLN A 209 -16.92 -1.32 -4.82
N ALA A 210 -17.24 -0.03 -4.67
CA ALA A 210 -18.53 0.54 -5.01
C ALA A 210 -18.88 0.28 -6.49
N ASP A 211 -17.93 0.47 -7.41
CA ASP A 211 -18.10 0.15 -8.83
C ASP A 211 -18.37 -1.34 -9.07
N ALA A 212 -17.70 -2.21 -8.31
CA ALA A 212 -17.92 -3.66 -8.41
C ALA A 212 -19.32 -4.06 -7.94
N MET A 213 -19.81 -3.48 -6.83
CA MET A 213 -21.18 -3.69 -6.33
C MET A 213 -22.23 -3.18 -7.33
N ARG A 214 -22.04 -1.97 -7.86
CA ARG A 214 -22.89 -1.41 -8.92
C ARG A 214 -23.00 -2.36 -10.11
N ARG A 215 -21.87 -2.86 -10.61
CA ARG A 215 -21.85 -3.82 -11.74
C ARG A 215 -22.58 -5.12 -11.40
N GLN A 216 -22.44 -5.63 -10.18
CA GLN A 216 -23.15 -6.83 -9.73
C GLN A 216 -24.67 -6.63 -9.73
N ILE A 217 -25.14 -5.47 -9.25
CA ILE A 217 -26.58 -5.14 -9.24
C ILE A 217 -27.11 -5.00 -10.67
N ILE A 218 -26.42 -4.26 -11.54
CA ILE A 218 -26.82 -4.11 -12.96
C ILE A 218 -26.92 -5.49 -13.64
N ALA A 219 -25.94 -6.36 -13.41
CA ALA A 219 -25.96 -7.71 -13.97
C ALA A 219 -27.08 -8.59 -13.38
N ALA A 220 -27.51 -8.34 -12.14
CA ALA A 220 -28.62 -9.05 -11.52
C ALA A 220 -29.98 -8.56 -12.05
N LEU A 221 -30.14 -7.24 -12.25
CA LEU A 221 -31.30 -6.62 -12.89
C LEU A 221 -31.50 -7.15 -14.31
N ALA A 222 -30.43 -7.18 -15.11
CA ALA A 222 -30.48 -7.69 -16.48
C ALA A 222 -30.91 -9.17 -16.56
N LYS A 223 -30.79 -9.91 -15.45
CA LYS A 223 -31.23 -11.32 -15.33
C LYS A 223 -32.61 -11.47 -14.68
N GLY A 224 -33.32 -10.37 -14.41
CA GLY A 224 -34.62 -10.39 -13.72
C GLY A 224 -34.56 -10.87 -12.26
N LYS A 225 -33.37 -10.90 -11.64
CA LYS A 225 -33.18 -11.41 -10.27
C LYS A 225 -33.47 -10.37 -9.19
N VAL A 226 -33.60 -9.11 -9.58
CA VAL A 226 -33.76 -7.94 -8.71
C VAL A 226 -34.77 -7.01 -9.35
N ASP A 227 -35.64 -6.40 -8.55
CA ASP A 227 -36.53 -5.33 -9.03
C ASP A 227 -35.79 -3.98 -9.04
N SER A 228 -35.93 -3.25 -10.14
CA SER A 228 -35.38 -1.91 -10.32
C SER A 228 -35.93 -0.88 -9.32
N SER A 229 -37.16 -1.07 -8.83
CA SER A 229 -37.82 -0.17 -7.87
C SER A 229 -37.11 -0.15 -6.50
N ALA A 230 -36.41 -1.23 -6.15
CA ALA A 230 -35.72 -1.37 -4.87
C ALA A 230 -34.36 -0.62 -4.81
N ILE A 231 -33.91 -0.03 -5.91
CA ILE A 231 -32.55 0.52 -6.05
C ILE A 231 -32.58 2.05 -6.03
N GLN A 232 -31.79 2.63 -5.12
CA GLN A 232 -31.53 4.06 -5.13
C GLN A 232 -30.36 4.37 -6.07
N TRP A 233 -30.67 4.92 -7.25
CA TRP A 233 -29.66 5.17 -8.30
C TRP A 233 -28.69 6.31 -7.99
N GLY A 234 -29.10 7.27 -7.14
CA GLY A 234 -28.33 8.49 -6.86
C GLY A 234 -28.19 9.38 -8.09
N GLN A 235 -28.30 10.70 -7.93
CA GLN A 235 -28.04 11.60 -9.04
C GLN A 235 -26.57 11.50 -9.47
N ARG A 236 -26.32 11.45 -10.78
CA ARG A 236 -24.98 11.56 -11.36
C ARG A 236 -24.50 12.99 -11.11
N SER A 237 -23.69 13.18 -10.08
CA SER A 237 -22.89 14.39 -9.85
C SER A 237 -21.56 14.27 -10.58
#